data_AF-A0A661P4B5-F1
#
_entry.id   AF-A0A661P4B5-F1
#
_cell.length_a   1.000
_cell.length_b   1.000
_cell.length_c   1.000
_cell.angle_alpha   90.00
_cell.angle_beta   90.00
_cell.angle_gamma   90.00
#
_symmetry.space_group_name_H-M   'P 1'
#
loop_
_entity.id
_entity.type
_entity.pdbx_description
1 polymer ?
#
loop_
_entity_poly.entity_id
_entity_poly.type
_entity_poly.pdbx_seq_one_letter_code
_entity_poly.pdbx_strand_id
1 'polypeptide(L)'
;MRNLSVLAICALCSACGGAAPLMHPAHGMDAGDVTMGAGFSGVVPVASAAIAVTDVAARSLEEGAMSPGLAPWVGGRVGLDGSFDAGLTYTGRSARLDIRRAIEFGAPALSVGLGASGVLPKRHDELGLRVGGFGADLPVLLGYQSAADIYSAWIGARGGFELLSGQRDLEPDSLDPAAPMAEDLSGWHVQAGGLVGLRVGFRYVFAVLELGAAMHWAEGEVGGTETAVQQFNLSPAGALVGQF
;
A
#
# COMPACT_ATOMS: atom_id res chain seq x y z
N MET A 1 -6.51 -20.76 28.80
CA MET A 1 -7.14 -19.88 27.78
C MET A 1 -6.42 -18.55 27.54
N ARG A 2 -5.31 -18.21 28.22
CA ARG A 2 -4.55 -16.94 28.02
C ARG A 2 -3.54 -16.93 26.86
N ASN A 3 -3.26 -18.07 26.23
CA ASN A 3 -2.19 -18.20 25.21
C ASN A 3 -2.72 -18.24 23.76
N LEU A 4 -4.04 -18.32 23.55
CA LEU A 4 -4.61 -18.31 22.19
C LEU A 4 -4.61 -16.93 21.54
N SER A 5 -4.67 -15.85 22.34
CA SER A 5 -4.73 -14.48 21.82
C SER A 5 -3.39 -14.00 21.23
N VAL A 6 -2.25 -14.45 21.78
CA VAL A 6 -0.92 -14.07 21.29
C VAL A 6 -0.59 -14.77 19.96
N LEU A 7 -0.99 -16.03 19.82
CA LEU A 7 -0.80 -16.80 18.58
C LEU A 7 -1.62 -16.24 17.41
N ALA A 8 -2.84 -15.73 17.68
CA ALA A 8 -3.67 -15.11 16.66
C ALA A 8 -3.11 -13.75 16.17
N ILE A 9 -2.48 -12.97 17.06
CA ILE A 9 -1.82 -11.70 16.71
C ILE A 9 -0.56 -11.96 15.85
N CYS A 10 0.24 -12.98 16.19
CA CYS A 10 1.41 -13.34 15.38
C CYS A 10 1.04 -13.92 14.01
N ALA A 11 -0.06 -14.68 13.90
CA ALA A 11 -0.51 -15.23 12.62
C ALA A 11 -0.96 -14.13 11.63
N LEU A 12 -1.49 -13.01 12.12
CA LEU A 12 -1.85 -11.84 11.31
C LEU A 12 -0.63 -11.06 10.80
N CYS A 13 0.56 -11.24 11.39
CA CYS A 13 1.81 -10.64 10.90
C CYS A 13 2.43 -11.39 9.69
N SER A 14 1.91 -12.57 9.36
CA SER A 14 2.40 -13.41 8.25
C SER A 14 1.66 -13.16 6.94
N ALA A 15 0.60 -12.36 6.97
CA ALA A 15 -0.01 -11.86 5.74
C ALA A 15 0.83 -10.68 5.27
N CYS A 16 1.42 -10.76 4.08
CA CYS A 16 2.42 -9.80 3.61
C CYS A 16 2.00 -9.04 2.35
N GLY A 17 0.73 -9.06 1.98
CA GLY A 17 0.20 -8.30 0.85
C GLY A 17 -0.49 -7.04 1.32
N GLY A 18 0.11 -5.88 1.10
CA GLY A 18 -0.37 -4.62 1.65
C GLY A 18 -0.62 -3.60 0.56
N ALA A 19 -1.88 -3.19 0.39
CA ALA A 19 -2.16 -1.93 -0.28
C ALA A 19 -1.55 -0.79 0.52
N ALA A 20 -1.29 0.35 -0.11
CA ALA A 20 -0.86 1.57 0.57
C ALA A 20 -2.04 2.53 0.77
N PRO A 21 -3.09 2.21 1.56
CA PRO A 21 -4.23 3.10 1.70
C PRO A 21 -3.81 4.45 2.30
N LEU A 22 -4.54 5.50 1.98
CA LEU A 22 -4.26 6.85 2.49
C LEU A 22 -4.75 7.01 3.93
N MET A 23 -5.94 6.47 4.25
CA MET A 23 -6.51 6.43 5.61
C MET A 23 -6.67 7.81 6.26
N HIS A 24 -6.86 8.86 5.46
CA HIS A 24 -7.07 10.22 5.94
C HIS A 24 -8.16 10.95 5.12
N PRO A 25 -8.99 11.80 5.77
CA PRO A 25 -10.00 12.59 5.06
C PRO A 25 -9.36 13.67 4.19
N ALA A 26 -10.09 14.28 3.24
CA ALA A 26 -9.55 15.35 2.39
C ALA A 26 -9.28 16.69 3.13
N HIS A 27 -9.84 16.89 4.32
CA HIS A 27 -9.61 18.11 5.11
C HIS A 27 -8.18 18.12 5.65
N GLY A 28 -7.62 19.32 5.80
CA GLY A 28 -6.29 19.50 6.38
C GLY A 28 -6.30 19.19 7.88
N MET A 29 -5.10 19.05 8.44
CA MET A 29 -4.93 19.08 9.89
C MET A 29 -4.50 20.48 10.32
N ASP A 30 -4.97 20.91 11.49
CA ASP A 30 -4.49 22.15 12.09
C ASP A 30 -3.00 22.03 12.44
N ALA A 31 -2.28 23.15 12.39
CA ALA A 31 -0.85 23.16 12.65
C ALA A 31 -0.56 22.67 14.08
N GLY A 32 0.25 21.62 14.20
CA GLY A 32 0.59 20.99 15.47
C GLY A 32 -0.29 19.80 15.86
N ASP A 33 -1.44 19.59 15.21
CA ASP A 33 -2.26 18.39 15.43
C ASP A 33 -1.49 17.15 14.99
N VAL A 34 -1.72 16.04 15.70
CA VAL A 34 -1.13 14.74 15.39
C VAL A 34 -2.21 13.68 15.28
N THR A 35 -2.14 12.88 14.22
CA THR A 35 -2.91 11.65 14.11
C THR A 35 -1.98 10.45 14.11
N MET A 36 -2.42 9.36 14.74
CA MET A 36 -1.71 8.08 14.73
C MET A 36 -2.71 6.94 14.70
N GLY A 37 -2.43 5.87 13.98
CA GLY A 37 -3.35 4.75 13.90
C GLY A 37 -2.69 3.43 13.55
N ALA A 38 -3.48 2.38 13.75
CA ALA A 38 -3.12 1.02 13.42
C ALA A 38 -4.34 0.25 12.90
N GLY A 39 -4.10 -0.71 12.02
CA GLY A 39 -5.12 -1.42 11.29
C GLY A 39 -4.57 -2.45 10.33
N PHE A 40 -5.28 -2.65 9.22
CA PHE A 40 -4.93 -3.57 8.16
C PHE A 40 -5.23 -2.99 6.79
N SER A 41 -4.50 -3.44 5.79
CA SER A 41 -4.80 -3.20 4.38
C SER A 41 -4.66 -4.51 3.62
N GLY A 42 -5.41 -4.67 2.53
CA GLY A 42 -5.29 -5.84 1.67
C GLY A 42 -5.32 -5.47 0.21
N VAL A 43 -4.91 -6.42 -0.63
CA VAL A 43 -4.94 -6.39 -2.09
C VAL A 43 -5.62 -7.68 -2.55
N VAL A 44 -6.72 -7.53 -3.28
CA VAL A 44 -7.51 -8.63 -3.85
C VAL A 44 -7.47 -8.51 -5.37
N PRO A 45 -6.79 -9.43 -6.08
CA PRO A 45 -6.88 -9.51 -7.54
C PRO A 45 -8.30 -9.86 -7.97
N VAL A 46 -8.88 -9.06 -8.86
CA VAL A 46 -10.22 -9.30 -9.42
C VAL A 46 -10.17 -9.78 -10.86
N ALA A 47 -9.22 -9.27 -11.64
CA ALA A 47 -8.95 -9.74 -12.99
C ALA A 47 -7.46 -9.63 -13.27
N SER A 48 -6.86 -10.71 -13.77
CA SER A 48 -5.47 -10.73 -14.23
C SER A 48 -5.48 -11.12 -15.71
N ALA A 49 -4.82 -10.30 -16.52
CA ALA A 49 -4.48 -10.62 -17.89
C ALA A 49 -2.98 -10.97 -17.91
N ALA A 50 -2.57 -12.01 -17.19
CA ALA A 50 -1.22 -12.52 -17.36
C ALA A 50 -1.13 -13.21 -18.73
N ILE A 51 -0.17 -12.80 -19.55
CA ILE A 51 0.25 -13.56 -20.72
C ILE A 51 0.93 -14.83 -20.14
N ALA A 52 0.19 -15.94 -20.13
CA ALA A 52 0.56 -17.25 -19.59
C ALA A 52 0.89 -17.31 -18.08
N VAL A 53 -0.14 -17.47 -17.22
CA VAL A 53 -0.08 -17.72 -15.76
C VAL A 53 0.76 -18.96 -15.35
N THR A 54 1.30 -19.73 -16.30
CA THR A 54 2.23 -20.83 -16.05
C THR A 54 3.70 -20.40 -15.98
N ASP A 55 4.03 -19.19 -16.42
CA ASP A 55 5.41 -18.70 -16.39
C ASP A 55 5.78 -18.21 -14.98
N VAL A 56 6.86 -18.78 -14.45
CA VAL A 56 7.42 -18.41 -13.14
C VAL A 56 7.94 -16.98 -13.17
N ALA A 57 8.43 -16.48 -14.31
CA ALA A 57 8.86 -15.09 -14.47
C ALA A 57 7.68 -14.12 -14.26
N ALA A 58 6.55 -14.37 -14.94
CA ALA A 58 5.34 -13.55 -14.80
C ALA A 58 4.81 -13.56 -13.36
N ARG A 59 4.75 -14.73 -12.71
CA ARG A 59 4.33 -14.82 -11.30
C ARG A 59 5.27 -14.10 -10.34
N SER A 60 6.58 -14.16 -10.59
CA SER A 60 7.58 -13.47 -9.78
C SER A 60 7.45 -11.95 -9.93
N LEU A 61 7.17 -11.47 -11.13
CA LEU A 61 6.91 -10.04 -11.36
C LEU A 61 5.58 -9.60 -10.71
N GLU A 62 4.52 -10.40 -10.78
CA GLU A 62 3.23 -10.12 -10.13
C GLU A 62 3.37 -10.01 -8.60
N GLU A 63 3.98 -11.01 -7.96
CA GLU A 63 4.22 -10.99 -6.51
C GLU A 63 5.19 -9.86 -6.12
N GLY A 64 6.21 -9.63 -6.95
CA GLY A 64 7.20 -8.57 -6.79
C GLY A 64 6.62 -7.17 -6.89
N ALA A 65 5.62 -6.93 -7.75
CA ALA A 65 5.01 -5.61 -7.97
C ALA A 65 3.78 -5.36 -7.10
N MET A 66 2.85 -6.31 -7.04
CA MET A 66 1.50 -6.09 -6.51
C MET A 66 1.30 -6.73 -5.13
N SER A 67 1.98 -7.85 -4.89
CA SER A 67 1.94 -8.64 -3.66
C SER A 67 0.54 -8.78 -3.06
N PRO A 68 -0.33 -9.60 -3.67
CA PRO A 68 -1.67 -9.88 -3.16
C PRO A 68 -1.65 -10.37 -1.70
N GLY A 69 -2.69 -10.02 -0.93
CA GLY A 69 -2.82 -10.50 0.44
C GLY A 69 -3.44 -9.48 1.40
N LEU A 70 -3.26 -9.73 2.69
CA LEU A 70 -3.56 -8.79 3.78
C LEU A 70 -2.25 -8.40 4.45
N ALA A 71 -2.14 -7.23 5.07
CA ALA A 71 -0.97 -6.80 5.81
C ALA A 71 -1.37 -5.85 6.95
N PRO A 72 -0.56 -5.75 8.01
CA PRO A 72 -0.75 -4.72 9.03
C PRO A 72 -0.53 -3.33 8.43
N TRP A 73 -1.32 -2.37 8.88
CA TRP A 73 -1.16 -0.96 8.58
C TRP A 73 -0.88 -0.21 9.89
N VAL A 74 0.13 0.65 9.88
CA VAL A 74 0.37 1.63 10.93
C VAL A 74 0.79 2.94 10.29
N GLY A 75 0.35 4.05 10.85
CA GLY A 75 0.72 5.35 10.31
C GLY A 75 0.49 6.47 11.30
N GLY A 76 1.07 7.62 10.97
CA GLY A 76 0.80 8.86 11.66
C GLY A 76 0.98 10.06 10.74
N ARG A 77 0.32 11.15 11.09
CA ARG A 77 0.41 12.42 10.37
C ARG A 77 0.50 13.58 11.34
N VAL A 78 1.11 14.67 10.88
CA VAL A 78 1.22 15.93 11.61
C VAL A 78 0.75 17.09 10.75
N GLY A 79 -0.06 17.96 11.32
CA GLY A 79 -0.50 19.20 10.68
C GLY A 79 0.59 20.26 10.68
N LEU A 80 0.71 20.96 9.56
CA LEU A 80 1.70 21.99 9.29
C LEU A 80 1.00 23.31 8.94
N ASP A 81 1.72 24.42 9.05
CA ASP A 81 1.19 25.73 8.65
C ASP A 81 0.77 25.75 7.17
N GLY A 82 -0.25 26.55 6.86
CA GLY A 82 -0.71 26.78 5.49
C GLY A 82 -1.58 25.65 4.91
N SER A 83 -2.30 24.91 5.77
CA SER A 83 -3.17 23.79 5.40
C SER A 83 -2.40 22.65 4.73
N PHE A 84 -1.15 22.47 5.17
CA PHE A 84 -0.32 21.33 4.80
C PHE A 84 -0.37 20.29 5.92
N ASP A 85 -0.20 19.03 5.57
CA ASP A 85 0.11 18.00 6.54
C ASP A 85 1.02 16.95 5.92
N ALA A 86 1.82 16.32 6.78
CA ALA A 86 2.80 15.32 6.39
C ALA A 86 2.53 14.00 7.11
N GLY A 87 2.73 12.89 6.41
CA GLY A 87 2.44 11.54 6.90
C GLY A 87 3.60 10.58 6.76
N LEU A 88 3.63 9.59 7.64
CA LEU A 88 4.44 8.39 7.53
C LEU A 88 3.54 7.17 7.75
N THR A 89 3.62 6.20 6.85
CA THR A 89 2.80 4.98 6.88
C THR A 89 3.66 3.76 6.59
N TYR A 90 3.36 2.65 7.24
CA TYR A 90 3.94 1.33 6.99
C TYR A 90 2.84 0.29 6.82
N THR A 91 2.95 -0.54 5.78
CA THR A 91 1.92 -1.51 5.35
C THR A 91 2.44 -2.94 5.30
N GLY A 92 3.41 -3.29 6.16
CA GLY A 92 4.08 -4.59 6.15
C GLY A 92 5.15 -4.71 5.06
N ARG A 93 4.81 -4.37 3.82
CA ARG A 93 5.71 -4.45 2.65
C ARG A 93 6.30 -3.10 2.25
N SER A 94 5.59 -1.99 2.46
CA SER A 94 6.11 -0.67 2.07
C SER A 94 6.07 0.32 3.21
N ALA A 95 7.01 1.26 3.17
CA ALA A 95 6.99 2.48 3.95
C ALA A 95 6.72 3.65 3.01
N ARG A 96 5.82 4.55 3.39
CA ARG A 96 5.43 5.72 2.59
C ARG A 96 5.55 6.98 3.44
N LEU A 97 6.23 7.97 2.90
CA LEU A 97 6.23 9.34 3.40
C LEU A 97 5.44 10.19 2.42
N ASP A 98 4.56 11.05 2.92
CA ASP A 98 3.77 11.93 2.06
C ASP A 98 3.58 13.31 2.64
N ILE A 99 3.35 14.27 1.75
CA ILE A 99 2.91 15.62 2.08
C ILE A 99 1.69 15.95 1.23
N ARG A 100 0.76 16.70 1.78
CA ARG A 100 -0.40 17.17 1.03
C ARG A 100 -0.80 18.57 1.46
N ARG A 101 -1.60 19.20 0.60
CA ARG A 101 -2.25 20.47 0.86
C ARG A 101 -3.76 20.29 0.74
N ALA A 102 -4.52 20.88 1.65
CA ALA A 102 -5.97 20.97 1.58
C ALA A 102 -6.43 22.38 1.20
N ILE A 103 -7.52 22.46 0.45
CA ILE A 103 -8.26 23.68 0.12
C ILE A 103 -9.68 23.45 0.59
N GLU A 104 -10.09 24.19 1.61
CA GLU A 104 -11.34 23.97 2.32
C GLU A 104 -12.39 25.00 1.90
N PHE A 105 -13.62 24.52 1.70
CA PHE A 105 -14.78 25.32 1.25
C PHE A 105 -15.92 25.23 2.29
N GLY A 106 -15.57 25.18 3.57
CA GLY A 106 -16.48 24.85 4.66
C GLY A 106 -16.53 23.33 4.85
N ALA A 107 -17.70 22.72 4.67
CA ALA A 107 -17.85 21.27 4.84
C ALA A 107 -17.18 20.41 3.74
N PRO A 108 -17.05 20.87 2.47
CA PRO A 108 -16.24 20.17 1.47
C PRO A 108 -14.79 20.67 1.42
N ALA A 109 -13.88 19.78 1.03
CA ALA A 109 -12.46 20.09 0.81
C ALA A 109 -11.90 19.36 -0.42
N LEU A 110 -10.93 20.00 -1.08
CA LEU A 110 -10.06 19.40 -2.10
C LEU A 110 -8.66 19.25 -1.52
N SER A 111 -8.08 18.07 -1.64
CA SER A 111 -6.70 17.80 -1.23
C SER A 111 -5.88 17.25 -2.37
N VAL A 112 -4.64 17.72 -2.49
CA VAL A 112 -3.65 17.23 -3.44
C VAL A 112 -2.39 16.88 -2.66
N GLY A 113 -1.87 15.68 -2.87
CA GLY A 113 -0.68 15.19 -2.19
C GLY A 113 0.40 14.71 -3.14
N LEU A 114 1.56 14.43 -2.54
CA LEU A 114 2.70 13.77 -3.14
C LEU A 114 3.27 12.80 -2.12
N GLY A 115 3.41 11.53 -2.50
CA GLY A 115 4.02 10.48 -1.71
C GLY A 115 5.31 9.98 -2.33
N ALA A 116 6.24 9.56 -1.49
CA ALA A 116 7.39 8.73 -1.82
C ALA A 116 7.30 7.42 -1.04
N SER A 117 7.56 6.30 -1.68
CA SER A 117 7.49 4.97 -1.08
C SER A 117 8.79 4.20 -1.22
N GLY A 118 9.07 3.34 -0.25
CA GLY A 118 10.07 2.28 -0.35
C GLY A 118 9.38 0.92 -0.22
N VAL A 119 9.61 0.03 -1.18
CA VAL A 119 9.22 -1.37 -1.11
C VAL A 119 10.33 -2.13 -0.40
N LEU A 120 9.99 -2.80 0.69
CA LEU A 120 10.93 -3.52 1.52
C LEU A 120 10.98 -4.99 1.09
N PRO A 121 12.18 -5.55 0.86
CA PRO A 121 12.32 -6.94 0.47
C PRO A 121 11.83 -7.86 1.59
N LYS A 122 10.93 -8.76 1.24
CA LYS A 122 10.54 -9.87 2.13
C LYS A 122 11.65 -10.91 2.14
N ARG A 123 11.73 -11.65 3.26
CA ARG A 123 12.72 -12.73 3.44
C ARG A 123 12.17 -14.11 3.09
N HIS A 124 10.85 -14.28 3.03
CA HIS A 124 10.20 -15.57 2.79
C HIS A 124 8.87 -15.37 2.09
N ASP A 125 8.81 -15.76 0.82
CA ASP A 125 7.58 -16.17 0.16
C ASP A 125 7.78 -17.53 -0.51
N GLU A 126 6.72 -18.13 -1.04
CA GLU A 126 6.76 -19.44 -1.69
C GLU A 126 7.64 -19.47 -2.95
N LEU A 127 7.99 -18.31 -3.49
CA LEU A 127 8.79 -18.17 -4.71
C LEU A 127 10.27 -17.87 -4.40
N GLY A 128 10.66 -17.75 -3.13
CA GLY A 128 12.02 -17.34 -2.75
C GLY A 128 12.33 -15.89 -3.15
N LEU A 129 11.32 -15.04 -3.28
CA LEU A 129 11.45 -13.72 -3.84
C LEU A 129 11.90 -12.68 -2.81
N ARG A 130 12.86 -11.85 -3.22
CA ARG A 130 13.44 -10.77 -2.43
C ARG A 130 13.45 -9.49 -3.26
N VAL A 131 12.28 -8.88 -3.40
CA VAL A 131 12.10 -7.66 -4.20
C VAL A 131 11.93 -6.45 -3.32
N GLY A 132 12.80 -5.46 -3.54
CA GLY A 132 12.68 -4.12 -2.99
C GLY A 132 12.49 -3.10 -4.10
N GLY A 133 12.36 -1.84 -3.70
CA GLY A 133 12.13 -0.78 -4.68
C GLY A 133 11.85 0.56 -4.05
N PHE A 134 11.64 1.55 -4.90
CA PHE A 134 11.22 2.89 -4.50
C PHE A 134 10.25 3.46 -5.52
N GLY A 135 9.37 4.32 -5.05
CA GLY A 135 8.32 4.86 -5.89
C GLY A 135 7.82 6.22 -5.44
N ALA A 136 6.88 6.74 -6.21
CA ALA A 136 6.16 7.96 -5.90
C ALA A 136 4.71 7.83 -6.31
N ASP A 137 3.84 8.59 -5.64
CA ASP A 137 2.42 8.62 -5.95
C ASP A 137 1.80 10.01 -5.77
N LEU A 138 0.73 10.26 -6.50
CA LEU A 138 -0.01 11.51 -6.50
C LEU A 138 -1.50 11.25 -6.21
N PRO A 139 -1.96 11.45 -4.97
CA PRO A 139 -3.36 11.40 -4.62
C PRO A 139 -4.04 12.77 -4.81
N VAL A 140 -5.28 12.74 -5.31
CA VAL A 140 -6.20 13.89 -5.35
C VAL A 140 -7.52 13.46 -4.73
N LEU A 141 -7.92 14.12 -3.64
CA LEU A 141 -9.11 13.78 -2.86
C LEU A 141 -10.12 14.91 -2.84
N LEU A 142 -11.39 14.56 -2.97
CA LEU A 142 -12.52 15.41 -2.61
C LEU A 142 -13.17 14.79 -1.38
N GLY A 143 -13.42 15.61 -0.36
CA GLY A 143 -14.01 15.11 0.87
C GLY A 143 -15.05 16.04 1.46
N TYR A 144 -15.80 15.48 2.39
CA TYR A 144 -16.80 16.15 3.21
C TYR A 144 -16.50 15.88 4.68
N GLN A 145 -16.67 16.87 5.54
CA GLN A 145 -16.57 16.76 6.99
C GLN A 145 -17.80 17.37 7.66
N SER A 146 -18.34 16.65 8.65
CA SER A 146 -19.45 17.15 9.46
C SER A 146 -19.00 18.26 10.40
N ALA A 147 -19.89 19.20 10.74
CA ALA A 147 -19.57 20.36 11.59
C ALA A 147 -19.07 20.01 13.01
N ALA A 148 -19.38 18.81 13.50
CA ALA A 148 -18.95 18.33 14.82
C ALA A 148 -17.77 17.35 14.74
N ASP A 149 -17.16 17.21 13.56
CA ASP A 149 -16.12 16.24 13.24
C ASP A 149 -16.45 14.79 13.67
N ILE A 150 -17.71 14.40 13.57
CA ILE A 150 -18.16 13.04 13.93
C ILE A 150 -17.93 12.09 12.76
N TYR A 151 -18.16 12.57 11.54
CA TYR A 151 -17.93 11.79 10.33
C TYR A 151 -17.28 12.62 9.24
N SER A 152 -16.44 11.95 8.45
CA SER A 152 -15.82 12.48 7.25
C SER A 152 -15.90 11.42 6.16
N ALA A 153 -16.18 11.82 4.93
CA ALA A 153 -16.18 10.92 3.77
C ALA A 153 -15.31 11.52 2.67
N TRP A 154 -14.65 10.68 1.88
CA TRP A 154 -13.86 11.14 0.74
C TRP A 154 -13.93 10.18 -0.43
N ILE A 155 -13.69 10.73 -1.60
CA ILE A 155 -13.47 10.03 -2.86
C ILE A 155 -12.26 10.67 -3.54
N GLY A 156 -11.48 9.89 -4.25
CA GLY A 156 -10.33 10.43 -4.94
C GLY A 156 -9.78 9.54 -6.02
N ALA A 157 -8.77 10.09 -6.69
CA ALA A 157 -7.94 9.38 -7.64
C ALA A 157 -6.51 9.31 -7.11
N ARG A 158 -5.79 8.25 -7.49
CA ARG A 158 -4.37 8.09 -7.17
C ARG A 158 -3.66 7.40 -8.32
N GLY A 159 -2.54 7.98 -8.73
CA GLY A 159 -1.59 7.35 -9.64
C GLY A 159 -0.24 7.18 -8.95
N GLY A 160 0.50 6.14 -9.31
CA GLY A 160 1.84 5.92 -8.76
C GLY A 160 2.73 5.11 -9.68
N PHE A 161 4.02 5.18 -9.40
CA PHE A 161 5.08 4.49 -10.11
C PHE A 161 6.11 3.95 -9.12
N GLU A 162 6.65 2.77 -9.39
CA GLU A 162 7.67 2.10 -8.59
C GLU A 162 8.75 1.51 -9.51
N LEU A 163 10.00 1.64 -9.11
CA LEU A 163 11.14 0.91 -9.66
C LEU A 163 11.44 -0.28 -8.75
N LEU A 164 11.53 -1.46 -9.34
CA LEU A 164 11.68 -2.72 -8.63
C LEU A 164 13.03 -3.34 -8.96
N SER A 165 13.68 -3.87 -7.93
CA SER A 165 14.89 -4.66 -8.08
C SER A 165 14.95 -5.70 -6.97
N GLY A 166 15.46 -6.87 -7.29
CA GLY A 166 15.51 -7.96 -6.35
C GLY A 166 16.11 -9.21 -6.95
N GLN A 167 15.92 -10.30 -6.23
CA GLN A 167 16.37 -11.62 -6.65
C GLN A 167 15.31 -12.66 -6.29
N ARG A 168 15.32 -13.77 -7.00
CA ARG A 168 14.53 -14.97 -6.73
C ARG A 168 15.49 -16.11 -6.42
N ASP A 169 15.41 -16.67 -5.23
CA ASP A 169 16.20 -17.83 -4.86
C ASP A 169 15.75 -19.06 -5.68
N LEU A 170 16.71 -19.82 -6.19
CA LEU A 170 16.46 -21.05 -6.93
C LEU A 170 16.72 -22.26 -6.04
N GLU A 171 15.95 -23.33 -6.26
CA GLU A 171 16.20 -24.58 -5.57
C GLU A 171 17.52 -25.21 -6.07
N PRO A 172 18.41 -25.69 -5.17
CA PRO A 172 19.70 -26.23 -5.59
C PRO A 172 19.53 -27.41 -6.54
N ASP A 173 20.15 -27.35 -7.72
CA ASP A 173 20.19 -28.49 -8.62
C ASP A 173 21.17 -29.55 -8.09
N SER A 174 20.62 -30.68 -7.66
CA SER A 174 21.40 -31.82 -7.18
C SER A 174 22.33 -32.43 -8.24
N LEU A 175 22.07 -32.16 -9.53
CA LEU A 175 22.82 -32.68 -10.67
C LEU A 175 23.88 -31.70 -11.18
N ASP A 176 23.72 -30.39 -10.93
CA ASP A 176 24.70 -29.36 -11.24
C ASP A 176 24.94 -28.42 -10.04
N PRO A 177 25.92 -28.72 -9.19
CA PRO A 177 26.27 -27.88 -8.04
C PRO A 177 26.80 -26.49 -8.42
N ALA A 178 27.14 -26.25 -9.69
CA ALA A 178 27.61 -24.95 -10.18
C ALA A 178 26.46 -24.09 -10.75
N ALA A 179 25.23 -24.60 -10.82
CA ALA A 179 24.08 -23.85 -11.27
C ALA A 179 23.83 -22.62 -10.39
N PRO A 180 23.35 -21.50 -10.97
CA PRO A 180 23.03 -20.30 -10.20
C PRO A 180 21.97 -20.61 -9.13
N MET A 181 22.19 -20.10 -7.92
CA MET A 181 21.28 -20.29 -6.78
C MET A 181 20.27 -19.15 -6.65
N ALA A 182 20.34 -18.14 -7.52
CA ALA A 182 19.40 -17.03 -7.57
C ALA A 182 19.36 -16.44 -8.99
N GLU A 183 18.21 -15.89 -9.34
CA GLU A 183 17.99 -15.11 -10.55
C GLU A 183 17.69 -13.66 -10.20
N ASP A 184 18.26 -12.72 -10.96
CA ASP A 184 17.97 -11.30 -10.78
C ASP A 184 16.55 -10.98 -11.27
N LEU A 185 15.92 -10.03 -10.59
CA LEU A 185 14.65 -9.43 -10.96
C LEU A 185 14.83 -7.91 -11.03
N SER A 186 14.40 -7.32 -12.13
CA SER A 186 14.31 -5.87 -12.26
C SER A 186 13.08 -5.49 -13.06
N GLY A 187 12.52 -4.32 -12.80
CA GLY A 187 11.36 -3.87 -13.53
C GLY A 187 10.79 -2.57 -13.01
N TRP A 188 9.67 -2.19 -13.59
CA TRP A 188 8.88 -1.05 -13.17
C TRP A 188 7.42 -1.43 -13.02
N HIS A 189 6.72 -0.68 -12.17
CA HIS A 189 5.31 -0.87 -11.88
C HIS A 189 4.61 0.48 -11.88
N VAL A 190 3.56 0.62 -12.68
CA VAL A 190 2.65 1.78 -12.69
C VAL A 190 1.29 1.33 -12.19
N GLN A 191 0.64 2.19 -11.41
CA GLN A 191 -0.74 2.00 -10.99
C GLN A 191 -1.56 3.27 -11.18
N ALA A 192 -2.83 3.12 -11.53
CA ALA A 192 -3.79 4.22 -11.59
C ALA A 192 -5.18 3.72 -11.17
N GLY A 193 -5.84 4.48 -10.29
CA GLY A 193 -7.11 4.06 -9.74
C GLY A 193 -7.85 5.13 -8.96
N GLY A 194 -8.98 4.70 -8.39
CA GLY A 194 -9.80 5.51 -7.50
C GLY A 194 -9.86 4.91 -6.10
N LEU A 195 -10.26 5.72 -5.14
CA LEU A 195 -10.53 5.28 -3.78
C LEU A 195 -11.72 6.01 -3.19
N VAL A 196 -12.39 5.36 -2.25
CA VAL A 196 -13.40 5.96 -1.38
C VAL A 196 -13.07 5.64 0.05
N GLY A 197 -13.33 6.55 0.97
CA GLY A 197 -13.12 6.30 2.38
C GLY A 197 -14.09 7.03 3.28
N LEU A 198 -14.18 6.52 4.51
CA LEU A 198 -15.07 6.96 5.55
C LEU A 198 -14.31 6.95 6.87
N ARG A 199 -14.44 8.04 7.62
CA ARG A 199 -14.01 8.17 9.00
C ARG A 199 -15.23 8.43 9.85
N VAL A 200 -15.43 7.66 10.91
CA VAL A 200 -16.49 7.89 11.90
C VAL A 200 -15.89 7.75 13.28
N GLY A 201 -16.15 8.71 14.16
CA GLY A 201 -15.64 8.67 15.51
C GLY A 201 -16.18 9.78 16.37
N PHE A 202 -15.63 9.88 17.56
CA PHE A 202 -16.00 10.92 18.51
C PHE A 202 -14.77 11.30 19.34
N ARG A 203 -14.55 12.61 19.48
CA ARG A 203 -13.40 13.19 20.16
C ARG A 203 -12.07 12.76 19.54
N TYR A 204 -11.37 11.83 20.19
CA TYR A 204 -9.98 11.51 19.89
C TYR A 204 -9.82 10.18 19.16
N VAL A 205 -10.89 9.40 19.00
CA VAL A 205 -10.81 8.04 18.43
C VAL A 205 -11.79 7.89 17.28
N PHE A 206 -11.26 7.41 16.17
CA PHE A 206 -11.98 7.26 14.91
C PHE A 206 -11.76 5.87 14.31
N ALA A 207 -12.84 5.27 13.83
CA ALA A 207 -12.77 4.16 12.90
C ALA A 207 -12.64 4.72 11.48
N VAL A 208 -11.67 4.21 10.74
CA VAL A 208 -11.40 4.59 9.35
C VAL A 208 -11.52 3.37 8.48
N LEU A 209 -12.24 3.50 7.37
CA LEU A 209 -12.37 2.51 6.31
C LEU A 209 -12.02 3.15 4.98
N GLU A 210 -11.29 2.42 4.13
CA GLU A 210 -10.97 2.84 2.77
C GLU A 210 -11.10 1.65 1.82
N LEU A 211 -11.61 1.91 0.62
CA LEU A 211 -11.64 0.94 -0.47
C LEU A 211 -11.02 1.57 -1.71
N GLY A 212 -9.90 1.01 -2.15
CA GLY A 212 -9.25 1.34 -3.42
C GLY A 212 -9.67 0.39 -4.54
N ALA A 213 -9.64 0.89 -5.77
CA ALA A 213 -9.78 0.12 -7.00
C ALA A 213 -8.77 0.66 -8.03
N ALA A 214 -7.84 -0.17 -8.49
CA ALA A 214 -6.76 0.28 -9.36
C ALA A 214 -6.41 -0.73 -10.44
N MET A 215 -6.01 -0.22 -11.60
CA MET A 215 -5.34 -0.98 -12.64
C MET A 215 -3.83 -0.85 -12.44
N HIS A 216 -3.14 -1.98 -12.57
CA HIS A 216 -1.71 -2.12 -12.39
C HIS A 216 -1.07 -2.64 -13.68
N TRP A 217 0.09 -2.10 -14.01
CA TRP A 217 0.94 -2.53 -15.13
C TRP A 217 2.35 -2.68 -14.60
N ALA A 218 2.93 -3.86 -14.79
CA ALA A 218 4.31 -4.13 -14.43
C ALA A 218 5.03 -4.73 -15.62
N GLU A 219 6.23 -4.25 -15.91
CA GLU A 219 7.11 -4.79 -16.94
C GLU A 219 8.51 -4.94 -16.37
N GLY A 220 9.22 -6.00 -16.76
CA GLY A 220 10.54 -6.26 -16.21
C GLY A 220 11.19 -7.52 -16.78
N GLU A 221 12.31 -7.86 -16.19
CA GLU A 221 13.11 -9.03 -16.51
C GLU A 221 13.27 -9.88 -15.25
N VAL A 222 13.08 -11.21 -15.40
CA VAL A 222 13.33 -12.20 -14.35
C VAL A 222 14.23 -13.28 -14.93
N GLY A 223 15.46 -13.41 -14.41
CA GLY A 223 16.42 -14.43 -14.86
C GLY A 223 16.70 -14.40 -16.37
N GLY A 224 16.76 -13.21 -16.99
CA GLY A 224 16.94 -13.07 -18.44
C GLY A 224 15.66 -13.13 -19.27
N THR A 225 14.49 -13.35 -18.65
CA THR A 225 13.20 -13.44 -19.34
C THR A 225 12.41 -12.15 -19.20
N GLU A 226 12.18 -11.46 -20.31
CA GLU A 226 11.28 -10.30 -20.37
C GLU A 226 9.82 -10.74 -20.11
N THR A 227 9.15 -10.04 -19.20
CA THR A 227 7.77 -10.35 -18.82
C THR A 227 6.98 -9.09 -18.52
N ALA A 228 5.67 -9.17 -18.74
CA ALA A 228 4.72 -8.10 -18.47
C ALA A 228 3.46 -8.66 -17.80
N VAL A 229 2.94 -7.92 -16.83
CA VAL A 229 1.74 -8.29 -16.06
C VAL A 229 0.79 -7.10 -16.00
N GLN A 230 -0.49 -7.38 -16.23
CA GLN A 230 -1.57 -6.42 -16.04
C GLN A 230 -2.65 -6.99 -15.14
N GLN A 231 -3.08 -6.21 -14.15
CA GLN A 231 -4.04 -6.67 -13.14
C GLN A 231 -4.94 -5.54 -12.64
N PHE A 232 -6.20 -5.89 -12.38
CA PHE A 232 -7.14 -5.03 -11.67
C PHE A 232 -7.31 -5.53 -10.23
N ASN A 233 -7.10 -4.63 -9.27
CA ASN A 233 -7.12 -4.92 -7.84
C ASN A 233 -8.20 -4.12 -7.11
N LEU A 234 -8.78 -4.76 -6.08
CA LEU A 234 -9.50 -4.08 -5.01
C LEU A 234 -8.65 -4.09 -3.74
N SER A 235 -8.63 -2.95 -3.07
CA SER A 235 -7.75 -2.71 -1.93
C SER A 235 -8.53 -2.23 -0.71
N PRO A 236 -9.16 -3.14 0.05
CA PRO A 236 -9.85 -2.78 1.29
C PRO A 236 -8.85 -2.48 2.41
N ALA A 237 -9.17 -1.51 3.25
CA ALA A 237 -8.40 -1.19 4.44
C ALA A 237 -9.29 -0.72 5.58
N GLY A 238 -8.86 -0.99 6.82
CA GLY A 238 -9.53 -0.55 8.03
C GLY A 238 -8.55 -0.24 9.16
N ALA A 239 -8.77 0.84 9.92
CA ALA A 239 -7.92 1.23 11.03
C ALA A 239 -8.69 1.92 12.16
N LEU A 240 -8.07 1.94 13.33
CA LEU A 240 -8.40 2.86 14.41
C LEU A 240 -7.35 3.97 14.46
N VAL A 241 -7.81 5.22 14.49
CA VAL A 241 -6.96 6.41 14.46
C VAL A 241 -7.26 7.28 15.68
N GLY A 242 -6.19 7.63 16.40
CA GLY A 242 -6.15 8.66 17.42
C GLY A 242 -5.86 10.03 16.81
N GLN A 243 -6.49 11.09 17.29
CA GLN A 243 -6.17 12.49 16.96
C GLN A 243 -5.93 13.28 18.25
N PHE A 244 -4.85 14.08 18.30
CA PHE A 244 -4.36 14.77 19.50
C PHE A 244 -3.82 16.16 19.19
#